data_AF-A0A133YEM8-F1
#
_entry.id   AF-A0A133YEM8-F1
#
_cell.length_a   1.000
_cell.length_b   1.000
_cell.length_c   1.000
_cell.angle_alpha   90.00
_cell.angle_beta   90.00
_cell.angle_gamma   90.00
#
_symmetry.space_group_name_H-M   'P 1'
#
loop_
_entity.id
_entity.type
_entity.pdbx_description
1 polymer ?
#
loop_
_entity_poly.entity_id
_entity_poly.type
_entity_poly.pdbx_seq_one_letter_code
_entity_poly.pdbx_strand_id
1 'polypeptide(L)'
;MKKAIIFLSLALGLFVLFQFARYLFFNAPLRSILAAIKYEEYRQAQGIDARLIQSKKVLVDYKSGTAFVKVLYKDDPDHVYEYHYALYIANLKHPYQKHSFHKMRLVVSTSPKATAELNEKALNSQPKYKPLDIYNNYV
;
A
#
# COMPACT_ATOMS: atom_id res chain seq x y z
N MET A 1 -45.03 -23.20 4.63
CA MET A 1 -44.17 -22.88 3.46
C MET A 1 -43.71 -21.42 3.43
N LYS A 2 -44.61 -20.42 3.36
CA LYS A 2 -44.22 -18.99 3.31
C LYS A 2 -43.31 -18.54 4.47
N LYS A 3 -43.61 -18.95 5.71
CA LYS A 3 -42.79 -18.64 6.90
C LYS A 3 -41.38 -19.25 6.84
N ALA A 4 -41.24 -20.45 6.27
CA ALA A 4 -39.95 -21.13 6.12
C ALA A 4 -39.08 -20.43 5.06
N ILE A 5 -39.69 -19.96 3.96
CA ILE A 5 -38.99 -19.20 2.92
C ILE A 5 -38.49 -17.86 3.47
N ILE A 6 -39.32 -17.16 4.27
CA ILE A 6 -38.91 -15.90 4.93
C ILE A 6 -37.76 -16.13 5.92
N PHE A 7 -37.82 -17.23 6.69
CA PHE A 7 -36.75 -17.55 7.63
C PHE A 7 -35.44 -17.88 6.90
N LEU A 8 -35.52 -18.63 5.79
CA LEU A 8 -34.37 -18.99 4.97
C LEU A 8 -33.73 -17.74 4.31
N SER A 9 -34.54 -16.81 3.81
CA SER A 9 -34.02 -15.57 3.20
C SER A 9 -33.34 -14.66 4.23
N LEU A 10 -33.90 -14.56 5.45
CA LEU A 10 -33.27 -13.85 6.57
C LEU A 10 -31.93 -14.48 6.96
N ALA A 11 -31.88 -15.81 7.10
CA ALA A 11 -30.65 -16.52 7.43
C ALA A 11 -29.57 -16.31 6.36
N LEU A 12 -29.94 -16.35 5.07
CA LEU A 12 -29.01 -16.10 3.97
C LEU A 12 -28.51 -14.64 3.96
N GLY A 13 -29.39 -13.66 4.22
CA GLY A 13 -29.02 -12.26 4.33
C GLY A 13 -28.03 -12.00 5.48
N LEU A 14 -28.29 -12.59 6.65
CA LEU A 14 -27.38 -12.57 7.80
C LEU A 14 -26.03 -13.22 7.50
N PHE A 15 -26.02 -14.34 6.77
CA PHE A 15 -24.79 -15.01 6.37
C PHE A 15 -23.95 -14.13 5.42
N VAL A 16 -24.57 -13.50 4.42
CA VAL A 16 -23.86 -12.59 3.50
C VAL A 16 -23.30 -11.38 4.27
N LEU A 17 -24.08 -10.79 5.18
CA LEU A 17 -23.63 -9.69 6.04
C LEU A 17 -22.45 -10.10 6.92
N PHE A 18 -22.48 -11.30 7.51
CA PHE A 18 -21.39 -11.83 8.32
C PHE A 18 -20.10 -12.01 7.52
N GLN A 19 -20.18 -12.55 6.29
CA GLN A 19 -19.02 -12.69 5.42
C GLN A 19 -18.43 -11.34 5.02
N PHE A 20 -19.29 -10.35 4.74
CA PHE A 20 -18.87 -9.00 4.42
C PHE A 20 -18.20 -8.30 5.62
N ALA A 21 -18.78 -8.43 6.82
CA ALA A 21 -18.18 -7.95 8.05
C ALA A 21 -16.81 -8.60 8.29
N ARG A 22 -16.70 -9.93 8.15
CA ARG A 22 -15.42 -10.63 8.30
C ARG A 22 -14.36 -10.12 7.33
N TYR A 23 -14.74 -9.86 6.07
CA TYR A 23 -13.84 -9.28 5.08
C TYR A 23 -13.34 -7.89 5.51
N LEU A 24 -14.24 -7.00 5.95
CA LEU A 24 -13.88 -5.65 6.39
C LEU A 24 -13.02 -5.65 7.66
N PHE A 25 -13.40 -6.43 8.67
CA PHE A 25 -12.77 -6.40 9.98
C PHE A 25 -11.46 -7.16 10.06
N PHE A 26 -11.21 -8.17 9.21
CA PHE A 26 -9.98 -8.96 9.30
C PHE A 26 -8.98 -8.65 8.19
N ASN A 27 -9.41 -8.42 6.94
CA ASN A 27 -8.44 -8.22 5.85
C ASN A 27 -7.83 -6.82 5.83
N ALA A 28 -8.63 -5.78 6.02
CA ALA A 28 -8.15 -4.39 5.93
C ALA A 28 -7.14 -4.01 7.04
N PRO A 29 -7.42 -4.26 8.34
CA PRO A 29 -6.46 -3.90 9.39
C PRO A 29 -5.20 -4.77 9.35
N LEU A 30 -5.32 -6.07 9.01
CA LEU A 30 -4.17 -6.95 8.89
C LEU A 30 -3.20 -6.47 7.80
N ARG A 31 -3.71 -6.11 6.61
CA ARG A 31 -2.87 -5.56 5.53
C ARG A 31 -2.21 -4.24 5.92
N SER A 32 -2.88 -3.41 6.70
CA SER A 32 -2.33 -2.14 7.20
C SER A 32 -1.16 -2.35 8.15
N ILE A 33 -1.29 -3.31 9.08
CA ILE A 33 -0.23 -3.68 10.02
C ILE A 33 0.97 -4.26 9.25
N LEU A 34 0.72 -5.19 8.33
CA LEU A 34 1.77 -5.80 7.52
C LEU A 34 2.49 -4.77 6.64
N ALA A 35 1.77 -3.80 6.08
CA ALA A 35 2.34 -2.70 5.33
C ALA A 35 3.27 -1.83 6.21
N ALA A 36 2.85 -1.52 7.45
CA ALA A 36 3.66 -0.75 8.38
C ALA A 36 4.96 -1.47 8.78
N ILE A 37 4.89 -2.79 9.04
CA ILE A 37 6.06 -3.61 9.35
C ILE A 37 7.00 -3.67 8.15
N LYS A 38 6.47 -3.95 6.95
CA LYS A 38 7.27 -4.04 5.73
C LYS A 38 7.87 -2.71 5.30
N TYR A 39 7.20 -1.61 5.58
CA TYR A 39 7.77 -0.28 5.39
C TYR A 39 9.03 -0.11 6.22
N GLU A 40 9.01 -0.56 7.47
CA GLU A 40 10.14 -0.37 8.37
C GLU A 40 11.37 -1.17 7.94
N GLU A 41 11.17 -2.43 7.50
CA GLU A 41 12.21 -3.23 6.87
C GLU A 41 12.78 -2.55 5.61
N TYR A 42 11.90 -2.04 4.74
CA TYR A 42 12.30 -1.40 3.48
C TYR A 42 13.08 -0.10 3.74
N ARG A 43 12.61 0.73 4.67
CA ARG A 43 13.26 1.98 5.09
C ARG A 43 14.66 1.74 5.63
N GLN A 44 14.81 0.71 6.48
CA GLN A 44 16.10 0.30 7.02
C GLN A 44 17.04 -0.19 5.92
N ALA A 45 16.53 -0.99 4.97
CA ALA A 45 17.31 -1.44 3.82
C ALA A 45 17.75 -0.30 2.88
N GLN A 46 16.97 0.80 2.82
CA GLN A 46 17.36 2.04 2.13
C GLN A 46 18.36 2.89 2.95
N GLY A 47 18.68 2.52 4.19
CA GLY A 47 19.59 3.28 5.05
C GLY A 47 19.04 4.63 5.51
N ILE A 48 17.72 4.82 5.44
CA ILE A 48 17.07 6.07 5.88
C ILE A 48 17.02 6.07 7.40
N ASP A 49 17.11 7.24 8.06
CA ASP A 49 16.90 7.39 9.51
C ASP A 49 15.43 7.75 9.81
N ALA A 50 14.84 7.16 10.85
CA ALA A 50 13.45 7.43 11.24
C ALA A 50 13.23 8.90 11.64
N ARG A 51 14.28 9.59 12.10
CA ARG A 51 14.26 11.02 12.47
C ARG A 51 13.99 11.94 11.28
N LEU A 52 14.26 11.47 10.06
CA LEU A 52 14.00 12.20 8.81
C LEU A 52 12.52 12.16 8.40
N ILE A 53 11.69 11.33 9.03
CA ILE A 53 10.26 11.26 8.75
C ILE A 53 9.60 12.55 9.25
N GLN A 54 8.98 13.30 8.33
CA GLN A 54 8.12 14.43 8.66
C GLN A 54 6.68 13.96 8.92
N SER A 55 6.17 13.08 8.06
CA SER A 55 4.83 12.52 8.19
C SER A 55 4.81 11.08 7.68
N LYS A 56 4.04 10.22 8.35
CA LYS A 56 3.79 8.83 7.95
C LYS A 56 2.32 8.51 8.13
N LYS A 57 1.67 8.01 7.08
CA LYS A 57 0.27 7.56 7.12
C LYS A 57 0.16 6.20 6.46
N VAL A 58 -0.49 5.26 7.14
CA VAL A 58 -0.89 3.99 6.54
C VAL A 58 -2.28 4.17 5.95
N LEU A 59 -2.42 3.89 4.66
CA LEU A 59 -3.62 4.09 3.89
C LEU A 59 -4.02 2.76 3.23
N VAL A 60 -5.33 2.56 3.09
CA VAL A 60 -5.89 1.41 2.37
C VAL A 60 -6.74 1.95 1.24
N ASP A 61 -6.40 1.57 0.01
CA ASP A 61 -7.30 1.74 -1.11
C ASP A 61 -8.32 0.59 -1.09
N TYR A 62 -9.53 0.89 -0.63
CA TYR A 62 -10.62 -0.09 -0.56
C TYR A 62 -11.13 -0.54 -1.93
N LYS A 63 -10.85 0.20 -3.01
CA LYS A 63 -11.23 -0.22 -4.38
C LYS A 63 -10.33 -1.34 -4.88
N SER A 64 -9.01 -1.19 -4.72
CA SER A 64 -8.04 -2.22 -5.11
C SER A 64 -7.72 -3.23 -4.00
N GLY A 65 -8.09 -2.94 -2.76
CA GLY A 65 -7.70 -3.69 -1.56
C GLY A 65 -6.23 -3.52 -1.16
N THR A 66 -5.51 -2.57 -1.77
CA THR A 66 -4.07 -2.36 -1.55
C THR A 66 -3.83 -1.51 -0.31
N ALA A 67 -2.92 -1.94 0.56
CA ALA A 67 -2.44 -1.12 1.67
C ALA A 67 -1.09 -0.48 1.29
N PHE A 68 -0.89 0.78 1.64
CA PHE A 68 0.36 1.47 1.37
C PHE A 68 0.70 2.46 2.49
N VAL A 69 1.98 2.75 2.63
CA VAL A 69 2.50 3.74 3.59
C VAL A 69 2.93 4.97 2.81
N LYS A 70 2.27 6.10 3.06
CA LYS A 70 2.61 7.40 2.48
C LYS A 70 3.51 8.14 3.46
N VAL A 71 4.68 8.56 2.99
CA VAL A 71 5.73 9.20 3.78
C VAL A 71 6.17 10.50 3.14
N LEU A 72 6.36 11.51 3.99
CA LEU A 72 7.04 12.76 3.65
C LEU A 72 8.32 12.81 4.49
N TYR A 73 9.45 13.10 3.84
CA TYR A 73 10.74 13.24 4.51
C TYR A 73 11.11 14.71 4.66
N LYS A 74 11.76 15.05 5.79
CA LYS A 74 12.19 16.42 6.13
C LYS A 74 13.28 16.92 5.18
N ASP A 75 14.12 16.01 4.71
CA ASP A 75 15.29 16.28 3.89
C ASP A 75 15.04 16.08 2.39
N ASP A 76 13.79 15.78 2.03
CA ASP A 76 13.31 15.74 0.64
C ASP A 76 11.81 16.14 0.58
N PRO A 77 11.49 17.41 0.88
CA PRO A 77 10.11 17.87 1.03
C PRO A 77 9.32 17.97 -0.28
N ASP A 78 10.02 17.99 -1.41
CA ASP A 78 9.44 18.13 -2.76
C ASP A 78 8.88 16.80 -3.28
N HIS A 79 9.14 15.69 -2.57
CA HIS A 79 8.72 14.35 -2.96
C HIS A 79 7.80 13.69 -1.94
N VAL A 80 6.87 12.90 -2.46
CA VAL A 80 5.97 12.03 -1.71
C VAL A 80 6.34 10.59 -2.02
N TYR A 81 6.59 9.83 -0.95
CA TYR A 81 7.02 8.45 -1.04
C TYR A 81 5.87 7.52 -0.65
N GLU A 82 5.41 6.72 -1.60
CA GLU A 82 4.34 5.75 -1.37
C GLU A 82 4.91 4.33 -1.45
N TYR A 83 4.91 3.66 -0.30
CA TYR A 83 5.37 2.29 -0.13
C TYR A 83 4.16 1.36 -0.23
N HIS A 84 3.95 0.78 -1.40
CA HIS A 84 2.83 -0.09 -1.73
C HIS A 84 3.11 -1.53 -1.30
N TYR A 85 2.30 -2.05 -0.37
CA TYR A 85 2.42 -3.41 0.13
C TYR A 85 1.59 -4.38 -0.71
N ALA A 86 2.28 -5.38 -1.26
CA ALA A 86 1.67 -6.45 -2.02
C ALA A 86 1.78 -7.78 -1.25
N LEU A 87 0.63 -8.35 -0.91
CA LEU A 87 0.56 -9.73 -0.42
C LEU A 87 1.00 -10.72 -1.50
N TYR A 88 0.66 -10.41 -2.74
CA TYR A 88 0.90 -11.23 -3.92
C TYR A 88 1.31 -10.34 -5.10
N ILE A 89 2.37 -10.73 -5.80
CA ILE A 89 2.74 -10.16 -7.09
C ILE A 89 2.72 -11.30 -8.11
N ALA A 90 1.81 -11.20 -9.09
CA ALA A 90 1.82 -12.10 -10.23
C ALA A 90 3.09 -11.86 -11.05
N ASN A 91 3.89 -12.90 -11.28
CA ASN A 91 4.96 -12.83 -12.26
C ASN A 91 4.36 -13.10 -13.64
N LEU A 92 3.97 -12.02 -14.33
CA LEU A 92 3.29 -12.09 -15.62
C LEU A 92 4.19 -12.63 -16.74
N LYS A 93 5.53 -12.58 -16.58
CA LYS A 93 6.50 -13.05 -17.58
C LYS A 93 6.91 -14.51 -17.40
N HIS A 94 6.83 -15.06 -16.18
CA HIS A 94 7.23 -16.43 -15.89
C HIS A 94 6.20 -17.13 -14.98
N PRO A 95 5.16 -17.76 -15.54
CA PRO A 95 4.08 -18.40 -14.76
C PRO A 95 4.55 -19.60 -13.91
N TYR A 96 5.78 -20.08 -14.11
CA TYR A 96 6.39 -21.19 -13.36
C TYR A 96 7.41 -20.74 -12.30
N GLN A 97 7.71 -19.44 -12.18
CA GLN A 97 8.55 -18.94 -11.09
C GLN A 97 7.75 -18.84 -9.79
N LYS A 98 8.37 -19.22 -8.66
CA LYS A 98 7.78 -19.13 -7.32
C LYS A 98 7.25 -17.71 -7.09
N HIS A 99 5.95 -17.61 -6.84
CA HIS A 99 5.29 -16.37 -6.46
C HIS A 99 6.04 -15.70 -5.31
N SER A 100 6.27 -14.40 -5.44
CA SER A 100 6.86 -13.59 -4.38
C SER A 100 5.74 -13.00 -3.54
N PHE A 101 5.68 -13.41 -2.28
CA PHE A 101 4.73 -12.89 -1.30
C PHE A 101 5.37 -11.82 -0.43
N HIS A 102 4.55 -10.98 0.20
CA HIS A 102 4.98 -9.99 1.20
C HIS A 102 6.05 -9.02 0.68
N LYS A 103 5.81 -8.43 -0.48
CA LYS A 103 6.72 -7.50 -1.13
C LYS A 103 6.27 -6.05 -0.92
N MET A 104 7.22 -5.13 -0.97
CA MET A 104 6.97 -3.69 -0.87
C MET A 104 7.56 -3.01 -2.11
N ARG A 105 6.80 -2.12 -2.73
CA ARG A 105 7.24 -1.32 -3.88
C ARG A 105 7.22 0.15 -3.49
N LEU A 106 8.27 0.87 -3.85
CA LEU A 106 8.30 2.32 -3.72
C LEU A 106 7.83 2.98 -5.00
N VAL A 107 6.86 3.89 -4.87
CA VAL A 107 6.43 4.83 -5.91
C VAL A 107 6.71 6.22 -5.38
N VAL A 108 7.38 7.05 -6.17
CA VAL A 108 7.71 8.43 -5.80
C VAL A 108 6.98 9.38 -6.73
N SER A 109 6.38 10.42 -6.17
CA SER A 109 5.69 11.48 -6.91
C SER A 109 6.04 12.85 -6.36
N THR A 110 5.86 13.90 -7.16
CA THR A 110 6.07 15.28 -6.72
C THR A 110 5.00 15.70 -5.71
N SER A 111 5.41 16.43 -4.68
CA SER A 111 4.54 16.93 -3.63
C SER A 111 3.61 18.03 -4.14
N PRO A 112 2.29 17.97 -3.88
CA PRO A 112 1.34 19.00 -4.31
C PRO A 112 1.54 20.36 -3.62
N LYS A 113 2.47 20.48 -2.66
CA LYS A 113 2.84 21.74 -2.01
C LYS A 113 3.83 22.59 -2.82
N ALA A 114 4.38 22.08 -3.92
CA ALA A 114 5.23 22.87 -4.79
C ALA A 114 4.39 23.98 -5.47
N THR A 115 4.76 25.24 -5.25
CA THR A 115 4.18 26.41 -5.94
C THR A 115 4.54 26.40 -7.42
N ALA A 116 3.90 27.21 -8.28
CA ALA A 116 4.11 27.18 -9.73
C ALA A 116 5.59 27.33 -10.18
N GLU A 117 6.40 28.13 -9.47
CA GLU A 117 7.85 28.26 -9.72
C GLU A 117 8.67 27.11 -9.08
N LEU A 118 8.22 26.58 -7.94
CA LEU A 118 8.77 25.36 -7.34
C LEU A 118 8.42 24.11 -8.15
N ASN A 119 7.34 24.15 -8.94
CA ASN A 119 6.85 23.01 -9.71
C ASN A 119 7.79 22.65 -10.85
N GLU A 120 8.38 23.60 -11.58
CA GLU A 120 9.40 23.23 -12.59
C GLU A 120 10.66 22.64 -11.94
N LYS A 121 11.11 23.22 -10.82
CA LYS A 121 12.30 22.74 -10.11
C LYS A 121 12.06 21.39 -9.44
N ALA A 122 10.89 21.18 -8.82
CA ALA A 122 10.49 19.94 -8.17
C ALA A 122 10.16 18.85 -9.18
N LEU A 123 9.59 19.20 -10.35
CA LEU A 123 9.34 18.27 -11.45
C LEU A 123 10.65 17.75 -12.06
N ASN A 124 11.69 18.61 -12.09
CA ASN A 124 13.02 18.26 -12.59
C ASN A 124 13.96 17.72 -11.49
N SER A 125 13.58 17.81 -10.21
CA SER A 125 14.39 17.29 -9.12
C SER A 125 14.28 15.77 -9.06
N GLN A 126 15.42 15.09 -8.96
CA GLN A 126 15.40 13.64 -8.78
C GLN A 126 15.09 13.29 -7.31
N PRO A 127 14.27 12.25 -7.07
CA PRO A 127 13.98 11.81 -5.72
C PRO A 127 15.25 11.30 -5.04
N LYS A 128 15.45 11.72 -3.79
CA LYS A 128 16.64 11.34 -3.01
C LYS A 128 16.69 9.83 -2.75
N TYR A 129 15.55 9.23 -2.41
CA TYR A 129 15.47 7.81 -2.06
C TYR A 129 14.98 6.98 -3.23
N LYS A 130 15.88 6.17 -3.80
CA LYS A 130 15.58 5.31 -4.95
C LYS A 130 14.90 4.00 -4.50
N PRO A 131 14.00 3.42 -5.31
CA PRO A 131 13.49 2.08 -5.07
C PRO A 131 14.62 1.05 -5.00
N LEU A 132 14.49 0.07 -4.13
CA LEU A 132 15.42 -1.07 -4.04
C LEU A 132 15.20 -2.04 -5.22
N ASP A 133 16.25 -2.30 -6.00
CA ASP A 133 16.22 -3.11 -7.24
C ASP A 133 15.70 -4.54 -7.02
N ILE A 134 15.89 -5.09 -5.82
CA ILE A 134 15.37 -6.40 -5.38
C ILE A 134 13.82 -6.50 -5.45
N TYR A 135 13.12 -5.38 -5.64
CA TYR A 135 11.68 -5.29 -5.73
C TYR A 135 11.16 -4.69 -7.07
N ASN A 136 12.05 -4.30 -7.99
CA ASN A 136 11.71 -3.64 -9.26
C ASN A 136 11.66 -4.56 -10.50
N ASN A 137 12.13 -5.82 -10.41
CA ASN A 137 12.31 -6.70 -11.57
C ASN A 137 11.02 -7.37 -12.13
N TYR A 138 9.85 -6.78 -11.96
CA TYR A 138 8.59 -7.35 -12.47
C TYR A 138 7.76 -6.29 -13.18
N VAL A 139 8.26 -5.89 -14.35
CA VAL A 139 7.49 -5.31 -15.47
C VAL A 139 7.20 -6.44 -16.44
#